data_AF-A0A0B4F0I1-F1
#
_entry.id   AF-A0A0B4F0I1-F1
#
_cell.length_a   1.000
_cell.length_b   1.000
_cell.length_c   1.000
_cell.angle_alpha   90.00
_cell.angle_beta   90.00
_cell.angle_gamma   90.00
#
_symmetry.space_group_name_H-M   'P 1'
#
loop_
_entity.id
_entity.type
_entity.pdbx_description
1 polymer ?
#
loop_
_entity_poly.entity_id
_entity_poly.type
_entity_poly.pdbx_seq_one_letter_code
_entity_poly.pdbx_strand_id
1 'polypeptide(L)'
;MCCPGAALLEETGLKVTDIRFLTATNDFMPDDTKHYITLFHVCVRENDDDEPQLLEPDKCESWEWITWNDLLGWIQTSQNKSAENDDLKHKIFIPLLNIAKQRPGVRPTDV
;
A
#
# COMPACT_ATOMS: atom_id res chain seq x y z
N MET A 1 -1.89 4.21 -19.57
CA MET A 1 -1.07 3.53 -18.55
C MET A 1 -0.25 4.62 -17.87
N CYS A 2 -0.60 5.00 -16.64
CA CYS A 2 0.11 6.06 -15.92
C CYS A 2 1.45 5.53 -15.42
N CYS A 3 2.52 6.32 -15.54
CA CYS A 3 3.84 5.96 -15.01
C CYS A 3 3.80 6.02 -13.47
N PRO A 4 4.28 5.01 -12.72
CA PRO A 4 4.21 5.01 -11.26
C PRO A 4 4.80 6.28 -10.61
N GLY A 5 5.90 6.80 -11.16
CA GLY A 5 6.51 8.04 -10.66
C GLY A 5 5.66 9.30 -10.92
N ALA A 6 4.91 9.34 -12.02
CA ALA A 6 4.02 10.47 -12.31
C ALA A 6 2.80 10.48 -11.38
N ALA A 7 2.22 9.31 -11.11
CA ALA A 7 1.11 9.18 -10.16
C ALA A 7 1.53 9.57 -8.73
N LEU A 8 2.69 9.08 -8.26
CA LEU A 8 3.23 9.46 -6.95
C LEU A 8 3.44 10.97 -6.82
N LEU A 9 3.98 11.61 -7.85
CA LEU A 9 4.18 13.06 -7.87
C LEU A 9 2.85 13.83 -7.83
N GLU A 10 1.83 13.37 -8.55
CA GLU A 10 0.50 13.99 -8.58
C GLU A 10 -0.24 13.88 -7.24
N GLU A 11 -0.17 12.73 -6.58
CA GLU A 11 -0.92 12.46 -5.34
C GLU A 11 -0.22 12.94 -4.07
N THR A 12 1.12 12.91 -4.06
CA THR A 12 1.94 13.15 -2.84
C THR A 12 2.95 14.29 -2.96
N GLY A 13 3.27 14.73 -4.18
CA GLY A 13 4.34 15.70 -4.43
C GLY A 13 5.76 15.11 -4.33
N LEU A 14 5.90 13.82 -4.02
CA LEU A 14 7.20 13.17 -3.88
C LEU A 14 7.82 12.84 -5.24
N LYS A 15 9.11 13.13 -5.37
CA LYS A 15 9.93 12.66 -6.48
C LYS A 15 10.64 11.37 -6.09
N VAL A 16 10.63 10.41 -7.00
CA VAL A 16 11.17 9.08 -6.76
C VAL A 16 12.05 8.60 -7.91
N THR A 17 13.02 7.77 -7.58
CA THR A 17 13.96 7.12 -8.49
C THR A 17 13.94 5.60 -8.27
N ASP A 18 14.69 4.88 -9.10
CA ASP A 18 14.90 3.44 -8.98
C ASP A 18 13.58 2.64 -8.85
N ILE A 19 12.62 2.97 -9.71
CA ILE A 19 11.30 2.33 -9.73
C ILE A 19 11.47 0.90 -10.25
N ARG A 20 11.22 -0.08 -9.39
CA ARG A 20 11.35 -1.51 -9.66
C ARG A 20 10.04 -2.23 -9.41
N PHE A 21 9.72 -3.18 -10.28
CA PHE A 21 8.55 -4.03 -10.10
C PHE A 21 8.79 -5.01 -8.94
N LEU A 22 7.86 -5.07 -7.98
CA LEU A 22 7.91 -5.99 -6.85
C LEU A 22 7.06 -7.23 -7.12
N THR A 23 5.76 -7.05 -7.33
CA THR A 23 4.81 -8.15 -7.54
C THR A 23 3.48 -7.64 -8.08
N ALA A 24 2.60 -8.57 -8.45
CA ALA A 24 1.21 -8.28 -8.75
C ALA A 24 0.30 -9.11 -7.84
N THR A 25 -0.83 -8.54 -7.42
CA THR A 25 -1.91 -9.27 -6.78
C THR A 25 -3.14 -9.30 -7.68
N ASN A 26 -3.99 -10.30 -7.47
CA ASN A 26 -5.22 -10.50 -8.22
C ASN A 26 -6.38 -10.59 -7.22
N ASP A 27 -7.19 -9.53 -7.15
CA ASP A 27 -8.08 -9.25 -6.03
C ASP A 27 -9.52 -9.15 -6.52
N PHE A 28 -10.29 -10.22 -6.29
CA PHE A 28 -11.72 -10.26 -6.56
C PHE A 28 -12.50 -9.81 -5.32
N MET A 29 -13.27 -8.73 -5.45
CA MET A 29 -14.07 -8.10 -4.40
C MET A 29 -15.56 -8.24 -4.76
N PRO A 30 -16.19 -9.39 -4.45
CA PRO A 30 -17.57 -9.68 -4.88
C PRO A 30 -18.58 -8.70 -4.28
N ASP A 31 -18.38 -8.29 -3.03
CA ASP A 31 -19.29 -7.37 -2.31
C ASP A 31 -19.37 -6.00 -2.99
N ASP A 32 -18.27 -5.55 -3.59
CA ASP A 32 -18.20 -4.32 -4.37
C ASP A 32 -18.38 -4.54 -5.88
N THR A 33 -18.58 -5.80 -6.32
CA THR A 33 -18.61 -6.20 -7.73
C THR A 33 -17.38 -5.73 -8.54
N LYS A 34 -16.22 -5.69 -7.90
CA LYS A 34 -14.96 -5.20 -8.47
C LYS A 34 -13.94 -6.32 -8.59
N HIS A 35 -13.11 -6.25 -9.62
CA HIS A 35 -11.99 -7.15 -9.82
C HIS A 35 -10.78 -6.35 -10.27
N TYR A 36 -9.74 -6.33 -9.44
CA TYR A 36 -8.50 -5.60 -9.72
C TYR A 36 -7.31 -6.53 -9.84
N ILE A 37 -6.43 -6.21 -10.80
CA ILE A 37 -5.05 -6.68 -10.79
C ILE A 37 -4.22 -5.48 -10.35
N THR A 38 -3.59 -5.57 -9.18
CA THR A 38 -2.80 -4.47 -8.62
C THR A 38 -1.32 -4.77 -8.79
N LEU A 39 -0.61 -3.87 -9.48
CA LEU A 39 0.84 -3.97 -9.68
C LEU A 39 1.56 -3.13 -8.61
N PHE A 40 2.40 -3.78 -7.81
CA PHE A 40 3.22 -3.12 -6.80
C PHE A 40 4.62 -2.86 -7.31
N HIS A 41 5.07 -1.63 -7.08
CA HIS A 41 6.43 -1.18 -7.39
C HIS A 41 7.08 -0.67 -6.11
N VAL A 42 8.40 -0.77 -6.05
CA VAL A 42 9.24 -0.16 -5.02
C VAL A 42 10.04 0.95 -5.68
N CYS A 43 10.26 2.03 -4.96
CA CYS A 43 11.06 3.15 -5.42
C CYS A 43 11.77 3.80 -4.24
N VAL A 44 12.74 4.66 -4.53
CA VAL A 44 13.52 5.39 -3.54
C VAL A 44 13.20 6.88 -3.70
N ARG A 45 12.92 7.59 -2.60
CA ARG A 45 12.75 9.05 -2.65
C ARG A 45 14.03 9.70 -3.15
N GLU A 46 13.92 10.73 -4.00
CA GLU A 46 15.08 11.52 -4.42
C GLU A 46 15.75 12.23 -3.25
N ASN A 47 14.95 12.64 -2.26
CA ASN A 47 15.41 13.27 -1.03
C ASN A 47 14.69 12.63 0.17
N ASP A 48 15.44 12.21 1.17
CA ASP A 48 14.90 11.54 2.36
C ASP A 48 14.20 12.49 3.33
N ASP A 49 14.47 13.80 3.23
CA ASP A 49 13.81 14.83 4.03
C ASP A 49 12.45 15.26 3.44
N ASP A 50 12.10 14.80 2.24
CA ASP A 50 10.82 15.15 1.59
C ASP A 50 9.65 14.37 2.22
N GLU A 51 8.65 15.11 2.69
CA GLU A 51 7.43 14.57 3.29
C GLU A 51 6.25 14.60 2.30
N PRO A 52 5.34 13.60 2.34
CA PRO A 52 4.20 13.55 1.44
C PRO A 52 3.21 14.67 1.76
N GLN A 53 2.63 15.26 0.72
CA GLN A 53 1.63 16.31 0.81
C GLN A 53 0.27 15.76 0.39
N LEU A 54 -0.80 16.24 1.02
CA LEU A 54 -2.17 15.87 0.66
C LEU A 54 -2.63 16.69 -0.55
N LEU A 55 -2.32 16.24 -1.77
CA LEU A 55 -2.63 16.99 -3.00
C LEU A 55 -4.05 16.73 -3.54
N GLU A 56 -4.65 15.58 -3.20
CA GLU A 56 -6.01 15.19 -3.60
C GLU A 56 -6.91 14.95 -2.36
N PRO A 57 -7.31 16.01 -1.63
CA PRO A 57 -8.05 15.89 -0.36
C PRO A 57 -9.46 15.32 -0.52
N ASP A 58 -10.00 15.23 -1.73
CA ASP A 58 -11.28 14.59 -2.05
C ASP A 58 -11.15 13.06 -2.19
N LYS A 59 -9.94 12.54 -2.36
CA LYS A 59 -9.66 11.10 -2.55
C LYS A 59 -8.84 10.48 -1.43
N CYS A 60 -8.02 11.27 -0.74
CA CYS A 60 -7.14 10.83 0.33
C CYS A 60 -7.36 11.72 1.57
N GLU A 61 -7.35 11.12 2.76
CA GLU A 61 -7.51 11.86 4.03
C GLU A 61 -6.16 12.32 4.59
N SER A 62 -5.14 11.47 4.52
CA SER A 62 -3.80 11.76 5.03
C SER A 62 -2.76 10.78 4.46
N TRP A 63 -1.49 11.15 4.62
CA TRP A 63 -0.34 10.30 4.34
C TRP A 63 0.46 10.09 5.62
N GLU A 64 0.90 8.86 5.86
CA GLU A 64 1.74 8.49 7.01
C GLU A 64 2.84 7.54 6.57
N TRP A 65 4.05 7.74 7.09
CA TRP A 65 5.13 6.78 6.96
C TRP A 65 4.94 5.65 7.98
N ILE A 66 4.85 4.43 7.48
CA ILE A 66 4.69 3.23 8.30
C ILE A 66 5.85 2.28 8.03
N THR A 67 6.36 1.61 9.07
CA THR A 67 7.38 0.59 8.84
C THR A 67 6.75 -0.67 8.28
N TRP A 68 7.53 -1.47 7.55
CA TRP A 68 7.06 -2.76 7.05
C TRP A 68 6.60 -3.69 8.18
N ASN A 69 7.27 -3.63 9.33
CA ASN A 69 6.90 -4.43 10.51
C ASN A 69 5.57 -3.98 11.11
N ASP A 70 5.29 -2.67 11.14
CA ASP A 70 3.99 -2.16 11.61
C ASP A 70 2.86 -2.64 10.70
N LEU A 71 3.06 -2.57 9.37
CA LEU A 71 2.09 -3.08 8.41
C LEU A 71 1.82 -4.57 8.63
N LEU A 72 2.86 -5.39 8.79
CA LEU A 72 2.69 -6.83 9.06
C LEU A 72 1.97 -7.08 10.40
N GLY A 73 2.26 -6.30 11.43
CA GLY A 73 1.56 -6.36 12.72
C GLY A 73 0.08 -6.01 12.60
N TRP A 74 -0.26 -5.00 11.78
CA TRP A 74 -1.65 -4.65 11.49
C TRP A 74 -2.36 -5.78 10.75
N ILE A 75 -1.73 -6.35 9.72
CA ILE A 75 -2.28 -7.49 8.96
C ILE A 75 -2.58 -8.68 9.87
N GLN A 76 -1.66 -9.01 10.79
CA GLN A 76 -1.86 -10.10 11.74
C GLN A 76 -3.00 -9.82 12.72
N THR A 77 -3.12 -8.58 13.19
CA THR A 77 -4.22 -8.14 14.08
C THR A 77 -5.57 -8.23 13.37
N SER A 78 -5.64 -7.82 12.10
CA SER A 78 -6.85 -7.90 11.27
C SER A 78 -7.27 -9.35 10.97
N GLN A 79 -6.34 -10.30 10.89
CA GLN A 79 -6.63 -11.72 10.67
C GLN A 79 -7.16 -12.42 11.95
N ASN A 80 -6.63 -12.05 13.12
CA ASN A 80 -6.96 -12.70 14.39
C ASN A 80 -8.30 -12.25 15.01
N LYS A 81 -8.81 -11.07 14.65
CA LYS A 81 -10.14 -10.59 15.09
C LYS A 81 -11.24 -11.13 14.17
N SER A 82 -11.49 -12.44 14.24
CA SER A 82 -12.71 -13.03 13.73
C SER A 82 -13.80 -12.89 14.80
N ALA A 83 -14.88 -12.20 14.46
CA ALA A 83 -16.12 -12.03 15.24
C ALA A 83 -16.06 -11.12 16.49
N GLU A 84 -17.00 -10.16 16.51
CA GLU A 84 -17.38 -9.24 17.60
C GLU A 84 -16.54 -7.94 17.78
N ASN A 85 -17.22 -6.84 17.46
CA ASN A 85 -16.88 -5.41 17.55
C ASN A 85 -16.18 -4.79 16.32
N ASP A 86 -16.98 -3.97 15.63
CA ASP A 86 -16.75 -3.19 14.41
C ASP A 86 -15.73 -2.03 14.57
N ASP A 87 -14.72 -2.22 15.41
CA ASP A 87 -13.64 -1.26 15.65
C ASP A 87 -12.29 -1.85 15.22
N LEU A 88 -12.19 -2.24 13.95
CA LEU A 88 -10.88 -2.39 13.32
C LEU A 88 -10.24 -1.00 13.26
N LYS A 89 -9.27 -0.74 14.14
CA LYS A 89 -8.51 0.52 14.18
C LYS A 89 -7.89 0.88 12.81
N HIS A 90 -7.59 -0.13 11.98
CA HIS A 90 -7.10 0.04 10.61
C HIS A 90 -7.79 -0.97 9.68
N LYS A 91 -8.62 -0.49 8.75
CA LYS A 91 -9.13 -1.29 7.62
C LYS A 91 -8.02 -1.38 6.57
N ILE A 92 -7.51 -2.57 6.32
CA ILE A 92 -6.38 -2.77 5.40
C ILE A 92 -6.90 -3.08 4.00
N PHE A 93 -6.35 -2.40 3.01
CA PHE A 93 -6.63 -2.65 1.60
C PHE A 93 -6.27 -4.10 1.21
N ILE A 94 -7.21 -4.82 0.60
CA ILE A 94 -7.09 -6.27 0.30
C ILE A 94 -5.80 -6.60 -0.48
N PRO A 95 -5.40 -5.85 -1.52
CA PRO A 95 -4.12 -6.07 -2.20
C PRO A 95 -2.90 -6.08 -1.27
N LEU A 96 -2.86 -5.22 -0.23
CA LEU A 96 -1.76 -5.21 0.75
C LEU A 96 -1.76 -6.49 1.62
N LEU A 97 -2.95 -6.96 2.01
CA LEU A 97 -3.10 -8.25 2.71
C LEU A 97 -2.56 -9.40 1.85
N ASN A 98 -2.83 -9.35 0.54
CA ASN A 98 -2.44 -10.40 -0.37
C ASN A 98 -0.94 -10.41 -0.70
N ILE A 99 -0.24 -9.26 -0.69
CA ILE A 99 1.24 -9.25 -0.76
C ILE A 99 1.83 -10.07 0.39
N ALA A 100 1.41 -9.78 1.63
CA ALA A 100 1.95 -10.44 2.82
C ALA A 100 1.69 -11.96 2.81
N LYS A 101 0.52 -12.39 2.31
CA LYS A 101 0.16 -13.81 2.18
C LYS A 101 0.92 -14.52 1.07
N GLN A 102 1.04 -13.89 -0.10
CA GLN A 102 1.68 -14.51 -1.26
C GLN A 102 3.20 -14.63 -1.11
N ARG A 103 3.82 -13.71 -0.36
CA ARG A 103 5.28 -13.66 -0.19
C ARG A 103 5.67 -13.51 1.29
N PRO A 104 5.55 -14.58 2.09
CA PRO A 104 5.97 -14.53 3.49
C PRO A 104 7.48 -14.25 3.57
N GLY A 105 7.86 -13.25 4.36
CA GLY A 105 9.26 -12.86 4.56
C GLY A 105 9.86 -11.96 3.48
N VAL A 106 9.10 -11.53 2.47
CA VAL A 106 9.58 -10.51 1.54
C VAL A 106 9.70 -9.18 2.26
N ARG A 107 10.82 -8.48 2.03
CA ARG A 107 10.95 -7.06 2.36
C ARG A 107 11.02 -6.28 1.05
N PRO A 108 10.23 -5.20 0.90
CA PRO A 108 10.29 -4.37 -0.30
C PRO A 108 11.69 -3.83 -0.62
N THR A 109 12.58 -3.74 0.36
CA THR A 109 13.96 -3.28 0.18
C THR A 109 14.91 -4.32 -0.40
N ASP A 110 14.51 -5.59 -0.48
CA ASP A 110 15.39 -6.70 -0.91
C ASP A 110 15.29 -7.01 -2.42
N VAL A 111 14.30 -6.42 -3.10
CA VAL A 111 14.19 -6.44 -4.58
C VAL A 111 15.11 -5.39 -5.17
#